data_AF-A0A839T476-F1
#
_entry.id   AF-A0A839T476-F1
#
_cell.length_a   1.000
_cell.length_b   1.000
_cell.length_c   1.000
_cell.angle_alpha   90.00
_cell.angle_beta   90.00
_cell.angle_gamma   90.00
#
_symmetry.space_group_name_H-M   'P 1'
#
loop_
_entity.id
_entity.type
_entity.pdbx_description
1 polymer ?
#
loop_
_entity_poly.entity_id
_entity_poly.type
_entity_poly.pdbx_seq_one_letter_code
_entity_poly.pdbx_strand_id
1 'polypeptide(L)'
;MMLSKIRQLEAFAKIGNIASLNVCLHAPITTPARQQVEQFIHHRFASHYQANVQHFMPVLLAMQNTEGEIQGAVGLRQANEPFFLERYLDKAIEQLIVNSCDLSMSRAQILKIGNFAAIGAASIPFLIIVLTELLAALNYRWVAFTGTPMLINSLAV
;
A
#
# COMPACT_ATOMS: atom_id res chain seq x y z
N MET A 1 3.31 -12.14 11.38
CA MET A 1 2.38 -12.35 12.52
C MET A 1 1.56 -11.09 12.90
N MET A 2 2.03 -9.86 12.62
CA MET A 2 1.35 -8.62 13.03
C MET A 2 0.22 -8.17 12.08
N LEU A 3 0.39 -8.28 10.75
CA LEU A 3 -0.65 -7.90 9.77
C LEU A 3 -1.81 -8.91 9.66
N SER A 4 -1.58 -10.18 10.00
CA SER A 4 -2.57 -11.26 9.90
C SER A 4 -3.65 -11.22 10.99
N LYS A 5 -3.46 -10.41 12.05
CA LYS A 5 -4.44 -10.22 13.13
C LYS A 5 -5.42 -9.08 12.88
N ILE A 6 -5.21 -8.29 11.82
CA ILE A 6 -6.05 -7.13 11.51
C ILE A 6 -7.21 -7.61 10.64
N ARG A 7 -8.21 -8.22 11.28
CA ARG A 7 -9.32 -8.87 10.56
C ARG A 7 -10.42 -7.94 10.09
N GLN A 8 -10.44 -6.69 10.54
CA GLN A 8 -11.29 -5.61 10.06
C GLN A 8 -10.96 -4.40 10.94
N LEU A 9 -10.13 -3.49 10.44
CA LEU A 9 -10.20 -2.12 10.95
C LEU A 9 -11.31 -1.48 10.14
N GLU A 10 -12.51 -1.33 10.72
CA GLU A 10 -13.46 -0.33 10.21
C GLU A 10 -12.91 1.06 10.55
N ALA A 11 -11.83 1.43 9.87
CA ALA A 11 -11.32 2.78 9.92
C ALA A 11 -12.22 3.62 9.00
N PHE A 12 -13.28 4.17 9.58
CA PHE A 12 -14.05 5.23 8.92
C PHE A 12 -13.17 6.47 8.86
N ALA A 13 -12.49 6.68 7.73
CA ALA A 13 -11.82 7.94 7.47
C ALA A 13 -12.89 8.96 7.06
N LYS A 14 -13.51 9.65 8.03
CA LYS A 14 -14.27 10.89 7.77
C LYS A 14 -13.28 12.04 7.70
N ILE A 15 -12.71 12.28 6.52
CA ILE A 15 -11.79 13.39 6.29
C ILE A 15 -12.50 14.43 5.42
N GLY A 16 -13.08 15.45 6.07
CA GLY A 16 -13.79 16.54 5.40
C GLY A 16 -15.19 16.17 4.88
N ASN A 17 -15.80 17.08 4.10
CA ASN A 17 -17.15 16.96 3.53
C ASN A 17 -17.19 16.01 2.31
N ILE A 18 -16.34 14.98 2.30
CA ILE A 18 -16.07 14.08 1.19
C ILE A 18 -16.57 12.69 1.59
N ALA A 19 -17.19 11.99 0.64
CA ALA A 19 -17.91 10.73 0.82
C ALA A 19 -17.24 9.76 1.82
N SER A 20 -18.05 9.15 2.69
CA SER A 20 -17.59 8.14 3.65
C SER A 20 -16.91 6.98 2.91
N LEU A 21 -15.61 6.78 3.15
CA LEU A 21 -14.87 5.64 2.64
C LEU A 21 -14.68 4.59 3.73
N ASN A 22 -14.90 3.34 3.37
CA ASN A 22 -14.58 2.17 4.17
C ASN A 22 -13.18 1.67 3.80
N VAL A 23 -12.37 1.35 4.79
CA VAL A 23 -11.02 0.80 4.60
C VAL A 23 -11.01 -0.65 5.02
N CYS A 24 -10.53 -1.54 4.14
CA CYS A 24 -10.50 -2.98 4.36
C CYS A 24 -9.09 -3.53 4.17
N LEU A 25 -8.69 -4.48 5.03
CA LEU A 25 -7.43 -5.22 4.88
C LEU A 25 -7.72 -6.68 4.53
N HIS A 26 -7.06 -7.16 3.48
CA HIS A 26 -7.17 -8.52 2.98
C HIS A 26 -5.87 -9.28 3.27
N ALA A 27 -5.97 -10.33 4.07
CA ALA A 27 -4.88 -11.25 4.39
C ALA A 27 -4.47 -12.10 3.17
N PRO A 28 -3.31 -12.82 3.22
CA PRO A 28 -2.84 -13.71 2.14
C PRO A 28 -3.65 -15.03 2.07
N ILE A 29 -4.97 -14.94 2.21
CA ILE A 29 -5.92 -16.02 2.01
C ILE A 29 -6.88 -15.62 0.90
N THR A 30 -7.04 -16.50 -0.08
CA THR A 30 -7.94 -16.25 -1.20
C THR A 30 -9.38 -16.22 -0.70
N THR A 31 -10.02 -15.07 -0.86
CA THR A 31 -11.44 -14.85 -0.58
C THR A 31 -12.05 -14.11 -1.77
N PRO A 32 -13.36 -14.24 -2.02
CA PRO A 32 -14.01 -13.49 -3.10
C PRO A 32 -13.74 -11.98 -3.03
N ALA A 33 -13.80 -11.41 -1.82
CA ALA A 33 -13.51 -9.99 -1.60
C ALA A 33 -12.05 -9.63 -1.95
N ARG A 34 -11.07 -10.47 -1.59
CA ARG A 34 -9.67 -10.26 -1.98
C ARG A 34 -9.49 -10.34 -3.49
N GLN A 35 -10.15 -11.28 -4.16
CA GLN A 35 -10.08 -11.44 -5.61
C GLN A 35 -10.65 -10.23 -6.34
N GLN A 36 -11.71 -9.59 -5.82
CA GLN A 36 -12.22 -8.34 -6.36
C GLN A 36 -11.17 -7.21 -6.30
N VAL A 37 -10.40 -7.12 -5.20
CA VAL A 37 -9.31 -6.16 -5.08
C VAL A 37 -8.16 -6.48 -6.04
N GLU A 38 -7.79 -7.75 -6.19
CA GLU A 38 -6.78 -8.18 -7.17
C GLU A 38 -7.20 -7.87 -8.61
N GLN A 39 -8.47 -8.14 -8.95
CA GLN A 39 -9.04 -7.79 -10.25
C GLN A 39 -9.04 -6.28 -10.46
N PHE A 40 -9.44 -5.49 -9.47
CA PHE A 40 -9.38 -4.03 -9.54
C PHE A 40 -7.95 -3.55 -9.85
N ILE A 41 -6.95 -4.02 -9.10
CA ILE A 41 -5.54 -3.68 -9.33
C ILE A 41 -5.13 -4.08 -10.74
N HIS A 42 -5.43 -5.32 -11.16
CA HIS A 42 -5.12 -5.83 -12.51
C HIS A 42 -5.67 -4.92 -13.60
N HIS A 43 -6.96 -4.58 -13.56
CA HIS A 43 -7.61 -3.74 -14.56
C HIS A 43 -7.01 -2.33 -14.62
N ARG A 44 -6.65 -1.73 -13.47
CA ARG A 44 -6.00 -0.41 -13.42
C ARG A 44 -4.60 -0.45 -14.04
N PHE A 45 -3.82 -1.50 -13.77
CA PHE A 45 -2.51 -1.67 -14.38
C PHE A 45 -2.60 -1.97 -15.88
N ALA A 46 -3.55 -2.79 -16.31
CA ALA A 46 -3.79 -3.10 -17.71
C ALA A 46 -4.22 -1.85 -18.50
N SER A 47 -5.16 -1.07 -17.96
CA SER A 47 -5.67 0.13 -18.65
C SER A 47 -4.66 1.28 -18.70
N HIS A 48 -3.89 1.51 -17.64
CA HIS A 48 -3.00 2.67 -17.57
C HIS A 48 -1.57 2.38 -18.04
N TYR A 49 -1.06 1.17 -17.80
CA TYR A 49 0.32 0.79 -18.11
C TYR A 49 0.42 -0.33 -19.15
N GLN A 50 -0.70 -0.84 -19.68
CA GLN A 50 -0.73 -2.02 -20.56
C GLN A 50 -0.07 -3.25 -19.94
N ALA A 51 -0.08 -3.33 -18.60
CA ALA A 51 0.62 -4.36 -17.84
C ALA A 51 -0.34 -5.46 -17.37
N ASN A 52 0.06 -6.73 -17.58
CA ASN A 52 -0.68 -7.91 -17.11
C ASN A 52 -0.15 -8.36 -15.74
N VAL A 53 -0.58 -7.69 -14.66
CA VAL A 53 -0.10 -7.98 -13.30
C VAL A 53 -0.79 -9.21 -12.72
N GLN A 54 -0.05 -10.31 -12.55
CA GLN A 54 -0.59 -11.56 -11.98
C GLN A 54 -0.08 -11.85 -10.56
N HIS A 55 0.86 -11.04 -10.08
CA HIS A 55 1.48 -11.21 -8.77
C HIS A 55 1.11 -10.05 -7.87
N PHE A 56 0.44 -10.37 -6.77
CA PHE A 56 -0.04 -9.40 -5.79
C PHE A 56 0.72 -9.55 -4.48
N MET A 57 0.84 -8.46 -3.72
CA MET A 57 1.44 -8.52 -2.39
C MET A 57 0.59 -9.34 -1.42
N PRO A 58 1.21 -9.92 -0.37
CA PRO A 58 0.51 -10.82 0.56
C PRO A 58 -0.68 -10.16 1.25
N VAL A 59 -0.57 -8.89 1.61
CA VAL A 59 -1.66 -8.13 2.22
C VAL A 59 -2.09 -7.02 1.27
N LEU A 60 -3.40 -6.85 1.08
CA LEU A 60 -3.96 -5.75 0.28
C LEU A 60 -4.82 -4.85 1.17
N LEU A 61 -4.61 -3.54 1.09
CA LEU A 61 -5.51 -2.54 1.63
C LEU A 61 -6.38 -2.02 0.50
N ALA A 62 -7.69 -1.92 0.72
CA ALA A 62 -8.65 -1.35 -0.22
C ALA A 62 -9.47 -0.26 0.46
N MET A 63 -9.73 0.82 -0.27
CA MET A 63 -10.70 1.85 0.08
C MET A 63 -11.93 1.68 -0.80
N GLN A 64 -13.10 1.66 -0.19
CA GLN A 64 -14.39 1.47 -0.85
C GLN A 64 -15.33 2.63 -0.52
N ASN A 65 -16.17 3.03 -1.46
CA ASN A 65 -17.26 3.96 -1.17
C ASN A 65 -18.39 3.27 -0.39
N THR A 66 -19.43 4.02 -0.05
CA THR A 66 -20.61 3.50 0.67
C THR A 66 -21.38 2.42 -0.10
N GLU A 67 -21.19 2.33 -1.41
CA GLU A 67 -21.80 1.32 -2.28
C GLU A 67 -20.94 0.05 -2.42
N GLY A 68 -19.76 0.03 -1.78
CA GLY A 68 -18.81 -1.09 -1.83
C GLY A 68 -17.88 -1.07 -3.03
N GLU A 69 -17.91 -0.02 -3.86
CA GLU A 69 -17.04 0.11 -5.02
C GLU A 69 -15.63 0.53 -4.60
N ILE A 70 -14.62 -0.19 -5.11
CA ILE A 70 -13.22 0.07 -4.79
C ILE A 70 -12.76 1.37 -5.46
N GLN A 71 -12.39 2.36 -4.65
CA GLN A 71 -11.87 3.66 -5.08
C GLN A 71 -10.33 3.64 -5.16
N GLY A 72 -9.68 2.80 -4.37
CA GLY A 72 -8.24 2.61 -4.41
C GLY A 72 -7.78 1.39 -3.64
N ALA A 73 -6.60 0.88 -3.99
CA ALA A 73 -5.98 -0.26 -3.36
C ALA A 73 -4.46 -0.16 -3.40
N VAL A 74 -3.82 -0.72 -2.36
CA VAL A 74 -2.37 -0.82 -2.25
C VAL A 74 -1.97 -2.15 -1.63
N GLY A 75 -0.96 -2.77 -2.20
CA GLY A 75 -0.32 -3.97 -1.67
C GLY A 75 0.74 -3.66 -0.63
N LEU A 76 0.80 -4.48 0.42
CA LEU A 76 1.66 -4.36 1.58
C LEU A 76 2.49 -5.64 1.77
N ARG A 77 3.79 -5.48 2.03
CA ARG A 77 4.71 -6.60 2.31
C ARG A 77 5.70 -6.25 3.43
N GLN A 78 5.76 -7.10 4.45
CA GLN A 78 6.76 -7.02 5.53
C GLN A 78 8.16 -7.36 5.01
N ALA A 79 9.19 -6.77 5.62
CA ALA A 79 10.59 -6.98 5.28
C ALA A 79 11.20 -8.29 5.83
N ASN A 80 10.40 -9.35 5.95
CA ASN A 80 10.85 -10.66 6.47
C ASN A 80 11.83 -11.36 5.51
N GLU A 81 11.75 -11.02 4.23
CA GLU A 81 12.65 -11.45 3.17
C GLU A 81 13.20 -10.23 2.42
N PRO A 82 14.32 -10.36 1.69
CA PRO A 82 14.79 -9.33 0.78
C PRO A 82 13.69 -8.87 -0.17
N PHE A 83 13.49 -7.55 -0.30
CA PHE A 83 12.56 -7.03 -1.27
C PHE A 83 13.12 -7.20 -2.68
N PHE A 84 12.24 -7.47 -3.65
CA PHE A 84 12.65 -7.50 -5.06
C PHE A 84 13.37 -6.21 -5.51
N LEU A 85 13.02 -5.05 -4.93
CA LEU A 85 13.67 -3.78 -5.28
C LEU A 85 15.14 -3.72 -4.87
N GLU A 86 15.55 -4.53 -3.88
CA GLU A 86 16.94 -4.59 -3.42
C GLU A 86 17.85 -5.22 -4.49
N ARG A 87 17.29 -5.83 -5.55
CA ARG A 87 18.06 -6.26 -6.72
C ARG A 87 18.54 -5.10 -7.60
N TYR A 88 17.98 -3.90 -7.41
CA TYR A 88 18.38 -2.68 -8.12
C TYR A 88 19.23 -1.75 -7.23
N LEU A 89 19.57 -2.19 -6.01
CA LEU A 89 20.30 -1.40 -5.03
C LEU A 89 21.64 -2.07 -4.72
N ASP A 90 22.67 -1.26 -4.47
CA ASP A 90 24.00 -1.77 -4.12
C ASP A 90 24.08 -2.34 -2.70
N LYS A 91 23.12 -2.00 -1.85
CA LYS A 91 23.04 -2.41 -0.44
C LYS A 91 21.59 -2.73 -0.04
N ALA A 92 21.44 -3.47 1.05
CA ALA A 92 20.13 -3.71 1.67
C ALA A 92 19.45 -2.37 2.03
N ILE A 93 18.12 -2.32 1.90
CA ILE A 93 17.35 -1.07 2.01
C ILE A 93 17.53 -0.39 3.37
N GLU A 94 17.61 -1.15 4.47
CA GLU A 94 17.85 -0.61 5.81
C GLU A 94 19.21 0.07 5.93
N GLN A 95 20.24 -0.41 5.24
CA GLN A 95 21.56 0.20 5.28
C GLN A 95 21.55 1.55 4.55
N LEU A 96 20.83 1.63 3.42
CA LEU A 96 20.69 2.90 2.71
C LEU A 96 19.96 3.95 3.54
N ILE A 97 18.88 3.55 4.23
CA ILE A 97 18.12 4.46 5.09
C ILE A 97 18.95 4.93 6.29
N VAL A 98 19.65 4.01 6.98
CA VAL A 98 20.53 4.36 8.11
C VAL A 98 21.57 5.38 7.68
N ASN A 99 22.20 5.17 6.52
CA ASN A 99 23.23 6.07 5.99
C ASN A 99 22.68 7.44 5.57
N SER A 100 21.39 7.54 5.21
CA SER A 100 20.79 8.80 4.76
C SER A 100 20.16 9.64 5.87
N CYS A 101 19.91 9.04 7.05
CA CYS A 101 19.12 9.69 8.10
C CYS A 101 19.76 9.67 9.49
N ASP A 102 20.97 9.13 9.65
CA ASP A 102 21.71 9.01 10.94
C ASP A 102 20.87 8.43 12.09
N LEU A 103 19.93 7.55 11.75
CA LEU A 103 19.03 6.90 12.71
C LEU A 103 19.32 5.41 12.78
N SER A 104 19.50 4.90 13.99
CA SER A 104 19.46 3.46 14.23
C SER A 104 18.05 2.94 14.01
N MET A 105 17.90 1.95 13.15
CA MET A 105 16.60 1.34 12.85
C MET A 105 16.72 -0.16 12.60
N SER A 106 15.62 -0.87 12.83
CA SER A 106 15.49 -2.28 12.49
C SER A 106 14.75 -2.44 11.15
N ARG A 107 15.16 -3.44 10.36
CA ARG A 107 14.47 -3.84 9.13
C ARG A 107 12.98 -4.14 9.36
N ALA A 108 12.61 -4.60 10.56
CA ALA A 108 11.21 -4.86 10.93
C ALA A 108 10.32 -3.60 10.92
N GLN A 109 10.92 -2.40 10.98
CA GLN A 109 10.21 -1.11 10.90
C GLN A 109 9.98 -0.63 9.45
N ILE A 110 10.45 -1.40 8.47
CA ILE A 110 10.27 -1.12 7.04
C ILE A 110 9.12 -1.96 6.49
N LEU A 111 8.23 -1.30 5.77
CA LEU A 111 7.22 -1.96 4.95
C LEU A 111 7.47 -1.66 3.48
N LYS A 112 7.34 -2.66 2.61
CA LYS A 112 7.25 -2.42 1.17
C LYS A 112 5.79 -2.20 0.79
N ILE A 113 5.56 -1.18 -0.03
CA ILE A 113 4.29 -1.00 -0.73
C ILE A 113 4.47 -1.21 -2.24
N GLY A 114 3.38 -1.60 -2.89
CA GLY A 114 3.30 -1.77 -4.34
C GLY A 114 1.87 -2.10 -4.75
N ASN A 115 1.65 -2.61 -5.97
CA ASN A 115 0.29 -2.83 -6.48
C ASN A 115 -0.65 -1.62 -6.26
N PHE A 116 -0.11 -0.40 -6.35
CA PHE A 116 -0.82 0.83 -6.03
C PHE A 116 -1.73 1.23 -7.18
N ALA A 117 -3.03 1.28 -6.94
CA ALA A 117 -4.04 1.57 -7.95
C ALA A 117 -5.16 2.42 -7.34
N ALA A 118 -5.63 3.44 -8.05
CA ALA A 118 -6.75 4.26 -7.61
C ALA A 118 -7.57 4.79 -8.80
N ILE A 119 -8.82 5.17 -8.54
CA ILE A 119 -9.73 5.80 -9.50
C ILE A 119 -9.62 7.32 -9.34
N GLY A 120 -9.19 8.00 -10.40
CA GLY A 120 -9.07 9.47 -10.41
C GLY A 120 -7.88 9.99 -9.60
N ALA A 121 -7.42 11.19 -9.93
CA ALA A 121 -6.27 11.81 -9.28
C ALA A 121 -6.53 12.11 -7.80
N ALA A 122 -7.78 12.43 -7.43
CA ALA A 122 -8.15 12.75 -6.05
C ALA A 122 -7.98 11.57 -5.08
N SER A 123 -8.19 10.33 -5.53
CA SER A 123 -8.14 9.14 -4.66
C SER A 123 -6.72 8.74 -4.24
N ILE A 124 -5.69 9.23 -4.94
CA ILE A 124 -4.29 8.88 -4.64
C ILE A 124 -3.82 9.54 -3.35
N PRO A 125 -3.93 10.88 -3.16
CA PRO A 125 -3.65 11.51 -1.88
C PRO A 125 -4.45 10.90 -0.72
N PHE A 126 -5.73 10.58 -0.91
CA PHE A 126 -6.53 9.92 0.14
C PHE A 126 -5.97 8.55 0.51
N LEU A 127 -5.61 7.73 -0.47
CA LEU A 127 -5.01 6.42 -0.23
C LEU A 127 -3.67 6.53 0.51
N ILE A 128 -2.87 7.55 0.18
CA ILE A 128 -1.61 7.85 0.87
C ILE A 128 -1.89 8.23 2.34
N ILE A 129 -2.84 9.13 2.61
CA ILE A 129 -3.20 9.53 3.98
C ILE A 129 -3.63 8.32 4.80
N VAL A 130 -4.59 7.53 4.30
CA VAL A 130 -5.08 6.32 4.97
C VAL A 130 -3.95 5.32 5.21
N LEU A 131 -3.07 5.14 4.22
CA LEU A 131 -1.91 4.29 4.35
C LEU A 131 -0.97 4.79 5.45
N THR A 132 -0.61 6.07 5.46
CA THR A 132 0.32 6.63 6.45
C THR A 132 -0.22 6.50 7.89
N GLU A 133 -1.51 6.75 8.10
CA GLU A 133 -2.18 6.57 9.39
C GLU A 133 -2.15 5.10 9.85
N LEU A 134 -2.48 4.18 8.95
CA LEU A 134 -2.40 2.74 9.25
C LEU A 134 -0.98 2.33 9.62
N LEU A 135 0.02 2.79 8.87
CA LEU A 135 1.41 2.41 9.08
C LEU A 135 1.97 2.95 10.41
N ALA A 136 1.62 4.19 10.75
CA ALA A 136 1.94 4.77 12.04
C ALA A 136 1.31 3.96 13.19
N ALA A 137 0.03 3.61 13.07
CA ALA A 137 -0.67 2.79 14.07
C ALA A 137 -0.05 1.38 14.21
N LEU A 138 0.61 0.87 13.17
CA LEU A 138 1.30 -0.43 13.17
C LEU A 138 2.79 -0.33 13.52
N ASN A 139 3.28 0.84 13.93
CA ASN A 139 4.69 1.11 14.27
C ASN A 139 5.68 0.88 13.11
N TYR A 140 5.22 0.94 11.85
CA TYR A 140 6.12 1.05 10.71
C TYR A 140 6.58 2.50 10.59
N ARG A 141 7.88 2.71 10.47
CA ARG A 141 8.47 4.05 10.36
C ARG A 141 8.87 4.40 8.92
N TRP A 142 9.08 3.38 8.10
CA TRP A 142 9.63 3.54 6.76
C TRP A 142 8.82 2.75 5.75
N VAL A 143 8.67 3.35 4.58
CA VAL A 143 8.04 2.72 3.42
C VAL A 143 9.01 2.70 2.25
N ALA A 144 9.13 1.54 1.61
CA ALA A 144 9.90 1.38 0.39
C ALA A 144 8.97 1.03 -0.78
N PHE A 145 9.16 1.68 -1.92
CA PHE A 145 8.42 1.39 -3.15
C PHE A 145 9.20 1.84 -4.38
N THR A 146 8.78 1.31 -5.53
CA THR A 146 9.24 1.75 -6.85
C THR A 146 8.07 2.49 -7.50
N GLY A 147 8.19 3.81 -7.63
CA GLY A 147 7.09 4.68 -8.07
C GLY A 147 7.34 5.31 -9.44
N THR A 148 6.27 5.61 -10.15
CA THR A 148 6.30 6.52 -11.30
C THR A 148 6.42 7.96 -10.79
N PRO A 149 6.86 8.93 -11.64
CA PRO A 149 6.90 10.34 -11.26
C PRO A 149 5.57 10.87 -10.72
N MET A 150 4.44 10.40 -11.26
CA MET A 150 3.10 10.75 -10.77
C MET A 150 2.88 10.35 -9.31
N LEU A 151 3.28 9.13 -8.93
CA LEU A 151 3.17 8.68 -7.54
C LEU A 151 4.11 9.46 -6.63
N ILE A 152 5.34 9.73 -7.07
CA ILE A 152 6.32 10.52 -6.32
C ILE A 152 5.79 11.93 -6.05
N ASN A 153 5.21 12.60 -7.05
CA ASN A 153 4.62 13.93 -6.91
C ASN A 153 3.43 13.95 -5.94
N SER A 154 2.73 12.83 -5.80
CA SER A 154 1.59 12.71 -4.87
C SER A 154 2.02 12.61 -3.39
N LEU A 155 3.33 12.46 -3.13
CA LEU A 155 3.91 12.41 -1.78
C LEU A 155 4.51 13.75 -1.34
N ALA A 156 4.66 14.70 -2.26
CA ALA A 156 5.24 16.03 -2.00
C ALA A 156 4.19 17.05 -1.50
N VAL A 157 3.08 16.57 -0.93
CA VAL A 157 1.97 17.39 -0.42
C VAL A 157 2.38 18.14 0.84
#